data_AF-A0A2K2VFQ9-F1
#
_entry.id   AF-A0A2K2VFQ9-F1
#
_cell.length_a   1.000
_cell.length_b   1.000
_cell.length_c   1.000
_cell.angle_alpha   90.00
_cell.angle_beta   90.00
_cell.angle_gamma   90.00
#
_symmetry.space_group_name_H-M   'P 1'
#
loop_
_entity.id
_entity.type
_entity.pdbx_description
1 polymer ?
#
loop_
_entity_poly.entity_id
_entity_poly.type
_entity_poly.pdbx_seq_one_letter_code
_entity_poly.pdbx_strand_id
1 'polypeptide(L)'
;CAPWHLEISQALGGEEALAHLCKEAHKRGIKIVLWSTPAHLSNSSPLLLEHPEWVAQEASGIPVTWYPDVVGVSLFGGYFSYAMERYKSIRSLGVDGFWQDSFLTFGVLTDFSQPAPLSQLEKTILMQRAMREMGYNEIHIEGCGPFGLSSGGWGYGDPSFFSKIRGKEYGLYYYVVDTAFDEKAYFRGIASKGILGIISLERLTNEDKKALSKINRAYNKVLPYMKRRRLLGEGESWTGVEWRNGKRMIVLFSFKSFNYKLPARARVEDITLDKPEETRRGQLLTKPWHIYLINLD
;
A
#
# COMPACT_ATOMS: atom_id res chain seq x y z
N CYS A 1 16.38 -5.83 -5.97
CA CYS A 1 16.39 -4.82 -4.91
C CYS A 1 17.83 -4.43 -4.55
N ALA A 2 18.61 -3.89 -5.49
CA ALA A 2 20.02 -3.55 -5.25
C ALA A 2 20.45 -2.42 -6.21
N PRO A 3 19.92 -1.19 -6.05
CA PRO A 3 20.26 -0.11 -6.95
C PRO A 3 21.74 0.26 -6.82
N TRP A 4 22.40 0.49 -7.95
CA TRP A 4 23.75 1.08 -7.96
C TRP A 4 23.67 2.58 -7.70
N HIS A 5 22.67 3.25 -8.28
CA HIS A 5 22.39 4.67 -8.13
C HIS A 5 20.88 4.88 -7.98
N LEU A 6 20.46 6.06 -7.50
CA LEU A 6 19.06 6.50 -7.52
C LEU A 6 18.79 7.27 -8.81
N GLU A 7 18.98 6.58 -9.93
CA GLU A 7 18.88 7.12 -11.28
C GLU A 7 17.88 6.34 -12.11
N ILE A 8 17.30 7.02 -13.11
CA ILE A 8 16.39 6.39 -14.05
C ILE A 8 17.21 5.70 -15.14
N SER A 9 16.99 4.39 -15.29
CA SER A 9 17.77 3.56 -16.20
C SER A 9 17.68 4.03 -17.66
N GLN A 10 18.82 4.34 -18.26
CA GLN A 10 18.91 4.67 -19.69
C GLN A 10 18.51 3.50 -20.58
N ALA A 11 18.71 2.25 -20.12
CA ALA A 11 18.29 1.05 -20.85
C ALA A 11 16.75 0.96 -20.99
N LEU A 12 16.00 1.69 -20.16
CA LEU A 12 14.54 1.79 -20.23
C LEU A 12 14.07 3.12 -20.86
N GLY A 13 14.98 3.85 -21.51
CA GLY A 13 14.69 5.14 -22.15
C GLY A 13 14.89 6.37 -21.25
N GLY A 14 15.43 6.19 -20.04
CA GLY A 14 15.85 7.30 -19.18
C GLY A 14 14.71 8.19 -18.68
N GLU A 15 15.07 9.41 -18.27
CA GLU A 15 14.14 10.37 -17.66
C GLU A 15 13.04 10.84 -18.62
N GLU A 16 13.34 10.95 -19.93
CA GLU A 16 12.36 11.33 -20.95
C GLU A 16 11.25 10.28 -21.09
N ALA A 17 11.63 8.99 -21.18
CA ALA A 17 10.66 7.91 -21.26
C ALA A 17 9.80 7.81 -20.00
N LEU A 18 10.39 8.01 -18.81
CA LEU A 18 9.63 8.04 -17.56
C LEU A 18 8.66 9.23 -17.52
N ALA A 19 9.09 10.42 -17.94
CA ALA A 19 8.22 11.59 -18.00
C ALA A 19 7.05 11.38 -18.98
N HIS A 20 7.32 10.77 -20.13
CA HIS A 20 6.29 10.38 -21.08
C HIS A 20 5.30 9.37 -20.47
N LEU A 21 5.80 8.34 -19.78
CA LEU A 21 4.97 7.36 -19.07
C LEU A 21 4.06 8.03 -18.04
N CYS A 22 4.61 8.91 -17.19
CA CYS A 22 3.83 9.62 -16.18
C CYS A 22 2.73 10.46 -16.84
N LYS A 23 3.06 11.21 -17.88
CA LYS A 23 2.10 12.02 -18.64
C LYS A 23 0.96 11.16 -19.21
N GLU A 24 1.26 10.03 -19.83
CA GLU A 24 0.24 9.14 -20.40
C GLU A 24 -0.60 8.42 -19.34
N ALA A 25 0.01 8.04 -18.22
CA ALA A 25 -0.71 7.45 -17.08
C ALA A 25 -1.68 8.46 -16.46
N HIS A 26 -1.24 9.70 -16.24
CA HIS A 26 -2.04 10.78 -15.65
C HIS A 26 -3.26 11.15 -16.52
N LYS A 27 -3.12 11.15 -17.85
CA LYS A 27 -4.27 11.32 -18.77
C LYS A 27 -5.39 10.30 -18.54
N ARG A 28 -5.05 9.15 -17.95
CA ARG A 28 -5.96 8.03 -17.65
C ARG A 28 -6.32 7.95 -16.17
N GLY A 29 -5.91 8.94 -15.36
CA GLY A 29 -6.13 8.95 -13.91
C GLY A 29 -5.33 7.90 -13.14
N ILE A 30 -4.24 7.37 -13.73
CA ILE A 30 -3.36 6.39 -13.10
C ILE A 30 -2.19 7.14 -12.49
N LYS A 31 -1.91 6.88 -11.20
CA LYS A 31 -0.72 7.40 -10.50
C LYS A 31 0.48 6.48 -10.72
N ILE A 32 1.67 7.06 -10.78
CA ILE A 32 2.94 6.33 -10.94
C ILE A 32 3.74 6.44 -9.66
N VAL A 33 4.02 5.28 -9.05
CA VAL A 33 4.88 5.12 -7.90
C VAL A 33 6.12 4.33 -8.33
N LEU A 34 7.31 4.81 -7.97
CA LEU A 34 8.54 4.07 -8.23
C LEU A 34 8.97 3.27 -7.00
N TRP A 35 9.56 2.11 -7.22
CA TRP A 35 10.29 1.41 -6.16
C TRP A 35 11.57 2.18 -5.83
N SER A 36 11.89 2.33 -4.54
CA SER A 36 13.11 2.99 -4.10
C SER A 36 13.58 2.50 -2.74
N THR A 37 14.84 2.82 -2.41
CA THR A 37 15.49 2.39 -1.17
C THR A 37 15.74 3.56 -0.26
N PRO A 38 15.32 3.50 1.02
CA PRO A 38 15.59 4.60 1.93
C PRO A 38 17.06 4.64 2.38
N ALA A 39 17.73 3.47 2.49
CA ALA A 39 19.03 3.38 3.15
C ALA A 39 19.87 2.15 2.75
N HIS A 40 19.80 1.72 1.49
CA HIS A 40 20.73 0.69 0.98
C HIS A 40 21.05 0.86 -0.50
N LEU A 41 22.22 0.35 -0.89
CA LEU A 41 22.68 0.25 -2.28
C LEU A 41 23.19 -1.17 -2.54
N SER A 42 23.43 -1.49 -3.81
CA SER A 42 24.22 -2.68 -4.13
C SER A 42 25.62 -2.58 -3.53
N ASN A 43 26.16 -3.69 -3.04
CA ASN A 43 27.56 -3.79 -2.63
C ASN A 43 28.55 -3.47 -3.77
N SER A 44 28.11 -3.54 -5.02
CA SER A 44 28.89 -3.25 -6.23
C SER A 44 28.63 -1.83 -6.77
N SER A 45 27.94 -0.97 -6.00
CA SER A 45 27.66 0.41 -6.40
C SER A 45 28.96 1.22 -6.52
N PRO A 46 29.20 1.90 -7.65
CA PRO A 46 30.31 2.84 -7.78
C PRO A 46 30.30 3.95 -6.72
N LEU A 47 29.12 4.37 -6.26
CA LEU A 47 29.00 5.39 -5.20
C LEU A 47 29.68 4.97 -3.91
N LEU A 48 29.75 3.68 -3.61
CA LEU A 48 30.39 3.20 -2.38
C LEU A 48 31.91 3.10 -2.52
N LEU A 49 32.43 3.06 -3.75
CA LEU A 49 33.86 3.21 -4.01
C LEU A 49 34.29 4.68 -3.88
N GLU A 50 33.44 5.59 -4.35
CA GLU A 50 33.66 7.04 -4.27
C GLU A 50 33.43 7.60 -2.86
N HIS A 51 32.45 7.03 -2.15
CA HIS A 51 32.02 7.44 -0.82
C HIS A 51 31.98 6.25 0.16
N PRO A 52 33.14 5.64 0.48
CA PRO A 52 33.18 4.52 1.41
C PRO A 52 32.68 4.90 2.82
N GLU A 53 32.74 6.18 3.18
CA GLU A 53 32.21 6.71 4.44
C GLU A 53 30.68 6.68 4.53
N TRP A 54 29.96 6.40 3.44
CA TRP A 54 28.51 6.24 3.47
C TRP A 54 28.06 4.87 3.94
N VAL A 55 28.96 3.90 4.07
CA VAL A 55 28.60 2.54 4.49
C VAL A 55 28.19 2.52 5.97
N ALA A 56 26.98 2.05 6.25
CA ALA A 56 26.52 1.84 7.62
C ALA A 56 27.21 0.61 8.23
N GLN A 57 27.52 0.67 9.52
CA GLN A 57 28.27 -0.37 10.22
C GLN A 57 27.47 -1.01 11.36
N GLU A 58 27.76 -2.28 11.61
CA GLU A 58 27.38 -2.98 12.83
C GLU A 58 28.30 -2.57 13.99
N ALA A 59 27.92 -2.94 15.23
CA ALA A 59 28.72 -2.66 16.42
C ALA A 59 30.14 -3.26 16.38
N SER A 60 30.35 -4.30 15.56
CA SER A 60 31.65 -4.94 15.31
C SER A 60 32.54 -4.16 14.33
N GLY A 61 32.03 -3.08 13.72
CA GLY A 61 32.73 -2.28 12.72
C GLY A 61 32.68 -2.84 11.30
N ILE A 62 31.94 -3.94 11.06
CA ILE A 62 31.74 -4.48 9.70
C ILE A 62 30.51 -3.84 9.04
N PRO A 63 30.46 -3.77 7.70
CA PRO A 63 29.29 -3.26 6.97
C PRO A 63 28.00 -4.03 7.27
N VAL A 64 26.88 -3.32 7.39
CA VAL A 64 25.56 -3.95 7.56
C VAL A 64 25.13 -4.60 6.25
N THR A 65 25.11 -5.93 6.21
CA THR A 65 24.64 -6.71 5.05
C THR A 65 23.59 -7.73 5.47
N TRP A 66 22.34 -7.54 5.07
CA TRP A 66 21.26 -8.52 5.28
C TRP A 66 21.04 -9.44 4.07
N TYR A 67 21.57 -9.05 2.92
CA TYR A 67 21.50 -9.80 1.67
C TYR A 67 22.89 -9.81 1.02
N PRO A 68 23.23 -10.83 0.22
CA PRO A 68 24.56 -10.96 -0.38
C PRO A 68 24.98 -9.75 -1.23
N ASP A 69 24.03 -9.14 -1.95
CA ASP A 69 24.32 -8.12 -2.98
C ASP A 69 24.00 -6.69 -2.54
N VAL A 70 23.65 -6.49 -1.27
CA VAL A 70 23.15 -5.20 -0.74
C VAL A 70 23.87 -4.84 0.54
N VAL A 71 24.23 -3.57 0.67
CA VAL A 71 24.84 -3.01 1.87
C VAL A 71 24.05 -1.78 2.34
N GLY A 72 23.89 -1.68 3.67
CA GLY A 72 23.27 -0.53 4.30
C GLY A 72 24.12 0.73 4.14
N VAL A 73 23.47 1.87 3.95
CA VAL A 73 24.13 3.18 3.92
C VAL A 73 23.62 4.07 5.05
N SER A 74 24.50 4.95 5.52
CA SER A 74 24.26 5.90 6.59
C SER A 74 23.49 7.12 6.09
N LEU A 75 22.29 7.33 6.64
CA LEU A 75 21.49 8.54 6.47
C LEU A 75 21.96 9.70 7.36
N PHE A 76 22.93 9.47 8.22
CA PHE A 76 23.60 10.53 8.97
C PHE A 76 24.77 11.14 8.17
N GLY A 77 25.26 10.45 7.15
CA GLY A 77 26.30 10.91 6.22
C GLY A 77 25.78 11.61 4.97
N GLY A 78 26.64 11.69 3.94
CA GLY A 78 26.36 12.38 2.68
C GLY A 78 25.26 11.74 1.83
N TYR A 79 24.97 10.45 2.04
CA TYR A 79 23.96 9.72 1.27
C TYR A 79 22.57 10.33 1.38
N PHE A 80 22.17 10.84 2.57
CA PHE A 80 20.86 11.47 2.72
C PHE A 80 20.69 12.66 1.77
N SER A 81 21.67 13.55 1.71
CA SER A 81 21.65 14.72 0.83
C SER A 81 21.64 14.30 -0.64
N TYR A 82 22.47 13.33 -1.00
CA TYR A 82 22.48 12.75 -2.35
C TYR A 82 21.10 12.21 -2.74
N ALA A 83 20.49 11.38 -1.88
CA ALA A 83 19.17 10.81 -2.14
C ALA A 83 18.10 11.89 -2.29
N MET A 84 18.10 12.92 -1.43
CA MET A 84 17.14 14.02 -1.52
C MET A 84 17.24 14.82 -2.82
N GLU A 85 18.46 15.08 -3.31
CA GLU A 85 18.63 15.74 -4.61
C GLU A 85 18.15 14.85 -5.77
N ARG A 86 18.41 13.54 -5.71
CA ARG A 86 17.88 12.60 -6.71
C ARG A 86 16.35 12.56 -6.69
N TYR A 87 15.72 12.47 -5.53
CA TYR A 87 14.26 12.53 -5.40
C TYR A 87 13.71 13.85 -5.95
N LYS A 88 14.33 14.98 -5.64
CA LYS A 88 13.92 16.27 -6.17
C LYS A 88 13.97 16.32 -7.71
N SER A 89 15.02 15.76 -8.32
CA SER A 89 15.11 15.63 -9.78
C SER A 89 13.99 14.77 -10.35
N ILE A 90 13.78 13.58 -9.77
CA ILE A 90 12.74 12.64 -10.22
C ILE A 90 11.33 13.25 -10.10
N ARG A 91 11.09 14.13 -9.12
CA ARG A 91 9.79 14.78 -8.95
C ARG A 91 9.36 15.57 -10.17
N SER A 92 10.29 16.26 -10.83
CA SER A 92 10.01 17.04 -12.04
C SER A 92 9.55 16.19 -13.24
N LEU A 93 9.76 14.87 -13.20
CA LEU A 93 9.32 13.94 -14.24
C LEU A 93 7.84 13.56 -14.10
N GLY A 94 7.16 13.98 -13.04
CA GLY A 94 5.74 13.72 -12.82
C GLY A 94 5.44 12.47 -11.98
N VAL A 95 6.43 11.84 -11.36
CA VAL A 95 6.21 10.73 -10.42
C VAL A 95 5.38 11.18 -9.22
N ASP A 96 4.40 10.36 -8.80
CA ASP A 96 3.46 10.67 -7.70
C ASP A 96 4.00 10.29 -6.32
N GLY A 97 4.95 9.35 -6.27
CA GLY A 97 5.64 8.96 -5.05
C GLY A 97 6.50 7.72 -5.17
N PHE A 98 6.78 7.10 -4.02
CA PHE A 98 7.71 5.99 -3.91
C PHE A 98 7.16 4.88 -3.03
N TRP A 99 7.50 3.65 -3.39
CA TRP A 99 7.45 2.48 -2.54
C TRP A 99 8.84 2.29 -1.91
N GLN A 100 8.97 2.54 -0.61
CA GLN A 100 10.23 2.47 0.11
C GLN A 100 10.49 1.08 0.69
N ASP A 101 11.48 0.39 0.11
CA ASP A 101 11.93 -0.96 0.47
C ASP A 101 13.46 -0.91 0.69
N SER A 102 14.08 -1.48 1.70
CA SER A 102 13.55 -2.32 2.78
C SER A 102 13.53 -1.46 4.05
N PHE A 103 12.40 -0.80 4.31
CA PHE A 103 12.32 0.23 5.35
C PHE A 103 12.64 -0.31 6.74
N LEU A 104 12.04 -1.45 7.10
CA LEU A 104 12.24 -2.06 8.42
C LEU A 104 13.62 -2.72 8.57
N THR A 105 14.30 -3.02 7.47
CA THR A 105 15.63 -3.63 7.50
C THR A 105 16.73 -2.57 7.53
N PHE A 106 16.65 -1.58 6.64
CA PHE A 106 17.70 -0.58 6.47
C PHE A 106 17.30 0.84 6.91
N GLY A 107 16.04 1.22 6.73
CA GLY A 107 15.55 2.56 7.08
C GLY A 107 15.44 2.84 8.58
N VAL A 108 15.47 1.81 9.43
CA VAL A 108 15.36 1.96 10.89
C VAL A 108 16.52 1.33 11.67
N LEU A 109 17.52 0.78 10.96
CA LEU A 109 18.69 0.14 11.59
C LEU A 109 19.45 1.10 12.50
N THR A 110 20.17 0.57 13.48
CA THR A 110 21.14 1.37 14.24
C THR A 110 22.47 1.36 13.51
N ASP A 111 22.97 2.55 13.15
CA ASP A 111 24.24 2.69 12.45
C ASP A 111 25.36 2.98 13.47
N PHE A 112 26.36 2.11 13.50
CA PHE A 112 27.54 2.21 14.37
C PHE A 112 28.75 2.85 13.67
N SER A 113 28.58 3.38 12.45
CA SER A 113 29.64 4.15 11.78
C SER A 113 29.97 5.47 12.51
N GLN A 114 29.06 5.95 13.37
CA GLN A 114 29.20 7.20 14.11
C GLN A 114 29.61 6.95 15.58
N PRO A 115 30.38 7.87 16.21
CA PRO A 115 30.79 7.74 17.61
C PRO A 115 29.64 7.58 18.62
N ALA A 116 28.47 8.15 18.30
CA ALA A 116 27.23 7.98 19.05
C ALA A 116 26.20 7.28 18.14
N PRO A 117 26.08 5.94 18.21
CA PRO A 117 25.20 5.19 17.33
C PRO A 117 23.73 5.56 17.57
N LEU A 118 23.02 5.85 16.49
CA LEU A 118 21.60 6.20 16.51
C LEU A 118 20.84 5.34 15.50
N SER A 119 19.56 5.09 15.79
CA SER A 119 18.66 4.52 14.79
C SER A 119 18.46 5.50 13.64
N GLN A 120 18.47 4.99 12.41
CA GLN A 120 18.19 5.78 11.20
C GLN A 120 16.72 6.25 11.10
N LEU A 121 15.84 5.80 12.01
CA LEU A 121 14.40 6.09 11.98
C LEU A 121 14.11 7.60 11.88
N GLU A 122 14.80 8.44 12.64
CA GLU A 122 14.58 9.90 12.59
C GLU A 122 14.89 10.46 11.20
N LYS A 123 16.03 10.08 10.61
CA LYS A 123 16.42 10.50 9.26
C LYS A 123 15.44 9.99 8.22
N THR A 124 14.97 8.77 8.34
CA THR A 124 13.98 8.22 7.41
C THR A 124 12.62 8.94 7.52
N ILE A 125 12.19 9.33 8.72
CA ILE A 125 11.00 10.19 8.91
C ILE A 125 11.21 11.56 8.27
N LEU A 126 12.39 12.16 8.43
CA LEU A 126 12.73 13.44 7.79
C LEU A 126 12.75 13.33 6.27
N MET A 127 13.27 12.23 5.72
CA MET A 127 13.22 11.94 4.27
C MET A 127 11.78 11.91 3.77
N GLN A 128 10.89 11.16 4.44
CA GLN A 128 9.47 11.12 4.06
C GLN A 128 8.82 12.49 4.13
N ARG A 129 9.08 13.26 5.20
CA ARG A 129 8.57 14.62 5.33
C ARG A 129 9.02 15.51 4.16
N ALA A 130 10.32 15.49 3.85
CA ALA A 130 10.89 16.27 2.77
C ALA A 130 10.30 15.86 1.41
N MET A 131 10.10 14.56 1.16
CA MET A 131 9.39 14.09 -0.03
C MET A 131 7.96 14.63 -0.12
N ARG A 132 7.21 14.66 0.99
CA ARG A 132 5.86 15.26 0.99
C ARG A 132 5.90 16.76 0.71
N GLU A 133 6.88 17.47 1.27
CA GLU A 133 7.11 18.90 1.01
C GLU A 133 7.48 19.15 -0.48
N MET A 134 8.13 18.19 -1.15
CA MET A 134 8.34 18.20 -2.62
C MET A 134 7.08 17.88 -3.43
N GLY A 135 5.96 17.54 -2.78
CA GLY A 135 4.69 17.24 -3.41
C GLY A 135 4.51 15.77 -3.82
N TYR A 136 5.30 14.85 -3.26
CA TYR A 136 4.99 13.42 -3.35
C TYR A 136 3.81 13.09 -2.44
N ASN A 137 2.76 12.52 -3.02
CA ASN A 137 1.52 12.20 -2.32
C ASN A 137 1.34 10.69 -2.08
N GLU A 138 2.11 9.86 -2.78
CA GLU A 138 2.03 8.40 -2.71
C GLU A 138 3.32 7.80 -2.13
N ILE A 139 3.55 8.03 -0.83
CA ILE A 139 4.68 7.41 -0.11
C ILE A 139 4.17 6.15 0.57
N HIS A 140 4.61 5.00 0.07
CA HIS A 140 4.30 3.69 0.60
C HIS A 140 5.54 3.11 1.27
N ILE A 141 5.36 2.47 2.41
CA ILE A 141 6.46 1.88 3.17
C ILE A 141 6.30 0.37 3.09
N GLU A 142 7.32 -0.29 2.57
CA GLU A 142 7.36 -1.76 2.61
C GLU A 142 7.37 -2.22 4.06
N GLY A 143 6.54 -3.22 4.37
CA GLY A 143 6.55 -3.78 5.70
C GLY A 143 5.86 -2.91 6.76
N CYS A 144 5.25 -1.78 6.41
CA CYS A 144 4.61 -0.88 7.39
C CYS A 144 3.22 -0.40 6.96
N GLY A 145 2.23 -0.61 7.83
CA GLY A 145 0.86 -0.15 7.61
C GLY A 145 0.70 1.35 7.89
N PRO A 146 -0.48 1.93 7.58
CA PRO A 146 -0.76 3.37 7.70
C PRO A 146 -0.67 3.94 9.13
N PHE A 147 -0.49 3.08 10.15
CA PHE A 147 -0.36 3.46 11.56
C PHE A 147 1.04 3.20 12.13
N GLY A 148 2.06 2.97 11.30
CA GLY A 148 3.39 2.62 11.78
C GLY A 148 3.49 1.18 12.33
N LEU A 149 2.40 0.41 12.23
CA LEU A 149 2.36 -0.98 12.67
C LEU A 149 3.09 -1.83 11.65
N SER A 150 4.03 -2.66 12.12
CA SER A 150 4.74 -3.61 11.27
C SER A 150 3.71 -4.43 10.51
N SER A 151 3.77 -4.28 9.21
CA SER A 151 3.02 -5.05 8.27
C SER A 151 3.97 -5.83 7.41
N GLY A 152 4.65 -6.83 7.98
CA GLY A 152 5.63 -7.61 7.24
C GLY A 152 5.12 -7.95 5.83
N GLY A 153 5.99 -7.85 4.82
CA GLY A 153 5.73 -8.27 3.45
C GLY A 153 5.49 -9.78 3.41
N TRP A 154 4.37 -10.22 3.95
CA TRP A 154 3.97 -11.61 4.02
C TRP A 154 3.11 -11.88 2.79
N GLY A 155 3.57 -12.81 1.96
CA GLY A 155 2.84 -13.27 0.78
C GLY A 155 3.46 -12.90 -0.57
N TYR A 156 4.63 -12.26 -0.61
CA TYR A 156 5.36 -12.08 -1.87
C TYR A 156 5.58 -13.42 -2.57
N GLY A 157 4.77 -13.69 -3.60
CA GLY A 157 4.87 -14.89 -4.42
C GLY A 157 4.58 -16.21 -3.70
N ASP A 158 4.12 -16.22 -2.44
CA ASP A 158 3.66 -17.44 -1.74
C ASP A 158 2.15 -17.63 -1.97
N PRO A 159 1.73 -18.53 -2.88
CA PRO A 159 0.32 -18.75 -3.17
C PRO A 159 -0.43 -19.32 -1.95
N SER A 160 0.29 -19.90 -0.98
CA SER A 160 -0.28 -20.41 0.27
C SER A 160 -0.56 -19.31 1.28
N PHE A 161 -0.05 -18.09 1.10
CA PHE A 161 -0.30 -17.01 2.06
C PHE A 161 -1.79 -16.73 2.24
N PHE A 162 -2.54 -16.69 1.13
CA PHE A 162 -3.97 -16.46 1.22
C PHE A 162 -4.71 -17.56 1.98
N SER A 163 -4.24 -18.80 1.95
CA SER A 163 -4.89 -19.85 2.74
C SER A 163 -4.69 -19.59 4.24
N LYS A 164 -3.53 -19.06 4.64
CA LYS A 164 -3.20 -18.71 6.05
C LYS A 164 -4.04 -17.54 6.58
N ILE A 165 -4.39 -16.58 5.72
CA ILE A 165 -5.21 -15.41 6.10
C ILE A 165 -6.66 -15.48 5.63
N ARG A 166 -7.12 -16.62 5.11
CA ARG A 166 -8.47 -16.74 4.55
C ARG A 166 -9.52 -16.46 5.62
N GLY A 167 -10.45 -15.56 5.32
CA GLY A 167 -11.45 -15.07 6.27
C GLY A 167 -10.93 -14.00 7.23
N LYS A 168 -9.62 -13.72 7.25
CA LYS A 168 -8.92 -12.72 8.06
C LYS A 168 -8.42 -11.52 7.24
N GLU A 169 -8.82 -11.42 5.97
CA GLU A 169 -8.37 -10.39 5.02
C GLU A 169 -8.82 -8.98 5.43
N TYR A 170 -9.72 -8.83 6.41
CA TYR A 170 -10.01 -7.54 7.02
C TYR A 170 -8.81 -6.93 7.76
N GLY A 171 -7.78 -7.72 8.06
CA GLY A 171 -6.49 -7.26 8.56
C GLY A 171 -5.61 -6.60 7.49
N LEU A 172 -5.97 -6.72 6.20
CA LEU A 172 -5.16 -6.20 5.10
C LEU A 172 -5.12 -4.67 4.99
N TYR A 173 -5.83 -3.93 5.85
CA TYR A 173 -5.54 -2.50 6.00
C TYR A 173 -4.14 -2.24 6.57
N TYR A 174 -3.51 -3.27 7.16
CA TYR A 174 -2.14 -3.20 7.64
C TYR A 174 -1.14 -3.57 6.53
N TYR A 175 -1.42 -4.58 5.72
CA TYR A 175 -0.45 -5.21 4.82
C TYR A 175 -0.74 -4.90 3.36
N VAL A 176 0.31 -4.89 2.54
CA VAL A 176 0.14 -5.05 1.10
C VAL A 176 0.31 -6.51 0.75
N VAL A 177 -0.57 -7.03 -0.10
CA VAL A 177 -0.50 -8.41 -0.59
C VAL A 177 -0.41 -8.39 -2.11
N ASP A 178 0.67 -8.94 -2.62
CA ASP A 178 0.90 -9.14 -4.04
C ASP A 178 0.54 -10.57 -4.41
N THR A 179 -0.41 -10.73 -5.32
CA THR A 179 -1.03 -12.05 -5.50
C THR A 179 -1.78 -12.21 -6.82
N ALA A 180 -2.11 -13.47 -7.13
CA ALA A 180 -3.09 -13.78 -8.15
C ALA A 180 -4.48 -13.28 -7.70
N PHE A 181 -5.27 -12.80 -8.65
CA PHE A 181 -6.59 -12.29 -8.35
C PHE A 181 -7.51 -13.42 -7.83
N ASP A 182 -7.98 -13.27 -6.61
CA ASP A 182 -9.12 -14.00 -6.05
C ASP A 182 -10.19 -12.97 -5.72
N GLU A 183 -11.35 -13.06 -6.39
CA GLU A 183 -12.41 -12.06 -6.28
C GLU A 183 -12.85 -11.82 -4.82
N LYS A 184 -12.94 -12.88 -4.02
CA LYS A 184 -13.45 -12.84 -2.64
C LYS A 184 -12.43 -12.23 -1.70
N ALA A 185 -11.16 -12.62 -1.83
CA ALA A 185 -10.07 -12.04 -1.08
C ALA A 185 -9.89 -10.57 -1.45
N TYR A 186 -9.99 -10.24 -2.75
CA TYR A 186 -9.94 -8.88 -3.25
C TYR A 186 -11.06 -8.02 -2.64
N PHE A 187 -12.30 -8.50 -2.68
CA PHE A 187 -13.45 -7.84 -2.08
C PHE A 187 -13.25 -7.57 -0.58
N ARG A 188 -12.75 -8.54 0.18
CA ARG A 188 -12.49 -8.37 1.62
C ARG A 188 -11.36 -7.38 1.91
N GLY A 189 -10.29 -7.39 1.12
CA GLY A 189 -9.18 -6.46 1.26
C GLY A 189 -9.65 -5.01 1.08
N ILE A 190 -10.33 -4.71 -0.03
CA ILE A 190 -10.83 -3.34 -0.26
C ILE A 190 -11.94 -2.94 0.72
N ALA A 191 -12.74 -3.88 1.22
CA ALA A 191 -13.73 -3.60 2.28
C ALA A 191 -13.08 -3.01 3.54
N SER A 192 -11.78 -3.25 3.74
CA SER A 192 -10.99 -2.69 4.84
C SER A 192 -10.07 -1.54 4.42
N LYS A 193 -10.17 -1.05 3.18
CA LYS A 193 -9.19 -0.14 2.56
C LYS A 193 -7.76 -0.72 2.52
N GLY A 194 -7.65 -2.05 2.41
CA GLY A 194 -6.36 -2.70 2.21
C GLY A 194 -5.78 -2.40 0.84
N ILE A 195 -4.46 -2.56 0.73
CA ILE A 195 -3.72 -2.42 -0.52
C ILE A 195 -3.49 -3.82 -1.08
N LEU A 196 -3.90 -4.04 -2.32
CA LEU A 196 -3.75 -5.32 -3.01
C LEU A 196 -3.02 -5.08 -4.32
N GLY A 197 -1.83 -5.64 -4.45
CA GLY A 197 -1.08 -5.65 -5.69
C GLY A 197 -1.57 -6.76 -6.60
N ILE A 198 -1.86 -6.41 -7.86
CA ILE A 198 -2.10 -7.38 -8.93
C ILE A 198 -0.84 -7.40 -9.77
N ILE A 199 -0.08 -8.49 -9.67
CA ILE A 199 1.25 -8.63 -10.27
C ILE A 199 1.19 -8.56 -11.81
N SER A 200 0.06 -8.95 -12.41
CA SER A 200 -0.07 -9.06 -13.86
C SER A 200 -1.54 -8.98 -14.30
N LEU A 201 -1.93 -7.85 -14.90
CA LEU A 201 -3.28 -7.66 -15.42
C LEU A 201 -3.51 -8.46 -16.71
N GLU A 202 -2.45 -8.70 -17.48
CA GLU A 202 -2.47 -9.48 -18.71
C GLU A 202 -2.77 -10.96 -18.47
N ARG A 203 -2.41 -11.49 -17.29
CA ARG A 203 -2.72 -12.88 -16.90
C ARG A 203 -4.15 -13.08 -16.41
N LEU A 204 -4.92 -12.01 -16.18
CA LEU A 204 -6.31 -12.11 -15.76
C LEU A 204 -7.23 -12.50 -16.92
N THR A 205 -8.19 -13.39 -16.63
CA THR A 205 -9.26 -13.71 -17.58
C THR A 205 -10.16 -12.50 -17.83
N ASN A 206 -11.00 -12.57 -18.87
CA ASN A 206 -11.96 -11.49 -19.12
C ASN A 206 -13.02 -11.40 -18.01
N GLU A 207 -13.37 -12.53 -17.42
CA GLU A 207 -14.27 -12.67 -16.29
C GLU A 207 -13.68 -11.99 -15.05
N ASP A 208 -12.41 -12.24 -14.75
CA ASP A 208 -11.68 -11.59 -13.65
C ASP A 208 -11.63 -10.08 -13.82
N LYS A 209 -11.30 -9.60 -15.04
CA LYS A 209 -11.28 -8.17 -15.35
C LYS A 209 -12.65 -7.52 -15.18
N LYS A 210 -13.73 -8.20 -15.59
CA LYS A 210 -15.11 -7.74 -15.38
C LYS A 210 -15.46 -7.69 -13.89
N ALA A 211 -15.11 -8.71 -13.12
CA ALA A 211 -15.34 -8.76 -11.68
C ALA A 211 -14.58 -7.62 -10.97
N LEU A 212 -13.27 -7.48 -11.25
CA LEU A 212 -12.41 -6.41 -10.74
C LEU A 212 -12.99 -5.02 -11.06
N SER A 213 -13.42 -4.80 -12.30
CA SER A 213 -14.04 -3.55 -12.74
C SER A 213 -15.36 -3.26 -12.02
N LYS A 214 -16.22 -4.27 -11.85
CA LYS A 214 -17.49 -4.15 -11.13
C LYS A 214 -17.24 -3.77 -9.66
N ILE A 215 -16.34 -4.48 -9.00
CA ILE A 215 -16.00 -4.27 -7.60
C ILE A 215 -15.41 -2.87 -7.40
N ASN A 216 -14.45 -2.44 -8.22
CA ASN A 216 -13.83 -1.12 -8.09
C ASN A 216 -14.82 0.03 -8.36
N ARG A 217 -15.72 -0.12 -9.33
CA ARG A 217 -16.78 0.89 -9.54
C ARG A 217 -17.69 1.03 -8.33
N ALA A 218 -18.13 -0.08 -7.75
CA ALA A 218 -18.96 -0.05 -6.54
C ALA A 218 -18.21 0.52 -5.34
N TYR A 219 -16.94 0.13 -5.16
CA TYR A 219 -16.06 0.66 -4.11
C TYR A 219 -15.86 2.18 -4.22
N ASN A 220 -15.54 2.68 -5.41
CA ASN A 220 -15.33 4.11 -5.64
C ASN A 220 -16.58 4.95 -5.34
N LYS A 221 -17.78 4.43 -5.62
CA LYS A 221 -19.05 5.09 -5.25
C LYS A 221 -19.20 5.28 -3.74
N VAL A 222 -18.74 4.31 -2.93
CA VAL A 222 -18.91 4.36 -1.46
C VAL A 222 -17.72 4.91 -0.68
N LEU A 223 -16.53 4.98 -1.31
CA LEU A 223 -15.29 5.40 -0.68
C LEU A 223 -15.38 6.74 0.08
N PRO A 224 -16.06 7.80 -0.41
CA PRO A 224 -16.21 9.06 0.31
C PRO A 224 -16.89 8.91 1.68
N TYR A 225 -17.75 7.89 1.85
CA TYR A 225 -18.53 7.62 3.07
C TYR A 225 -17.82 6.64 4.04
N MET A 226 -16.67 6.08 3.67
CA MET A 226 -15.95 5.13 4.53
C MET A 226 -15.07 5.86 5.55
N LYS A 227 -15.64 6.33 6.67
CA LYS A 227 -14.89 7.09 7.71
C LYS A 227 -14.49 6.26 8.94
N ARG A 228 -15.45 5.65 9.63
CA ARG A 228 -15.21 4.85 10.85
C ARG A 228 -15.59 3.41 10.64
N ARG A 229 -14.62 2.49 10.75
CA ARG A 229 -14.81 1.07 10.49
C ARG A 229 -15.33 0.33 11.72
N ARG A 230 -16.20 -0.65 11.51
CA ARG A 230 -16.61 -1.68 12.47
C ARG A 230 -16.67 -3.02 11.75
N LEU A 231 -16.00 -4.03 12.31
CA LEU A 231 -16.06 -5.40 11.80
C LEU A 231 -17.35 -6.07 12.31
N LEU A 232 -18.00 -6.87 11.47
CA LEU A 232 -19.23 -7.59 11.82
C LEU A 232 -18.97 -9.09 11.88
N GLY A 233 -19.38 -9.72 12.98
CA GLY A 233 -19.12 -11.12 13.29
C GLY A 233 -18.44 -11.29 14.64
N GLU A 234 -18.16 -12.54 15.01
CA GLU A 234 -17.54 -12.91 16.29
C GLU A 234 -16.53 -14.04 16.08
N GLY A 235 -15.48 -14.04 16.91
CA GLY A 235 -14.42 -15.04 16.86
C GLY A 235 -13.77 -15.13 15.47
N GLU A 236 -13.89 -16.29 14.85
CA GLU A 236 -13.35 -16.54 13.50
C GLU A 236 -14.40 -16.38 12.39
N SER A 237 -15.65 -16.02 12.72
CA SER A 237 -16.78 -15.98 11.77
C SER A 237 -17.20 -14.55 11.45
N TRP A 238 -16.55 -13.98 10.44
CA TRP A 238 -16.83 -12.61 10.00
C TRP A 238 -17.90 -12.56 8.91
N THR A 239 -18.94 -11.76 9.15
CA THR A 239 -20.09 -11.61 8.25
C THR A 239 -19.92 -10.45 7.27
N GLY A 240 -19.14 -9.43 7.63
CA GLY A 240 -18.99 -8.23 6.82
C GLY A 240 -18.18 -7.12 7.50
N VAL A 241 -18.10 -5.97 6.85
CA VAL A 241 -17.50 -4.75 7.38
C VAL A 241 -18.49 -3.60 7.23
N GLU A 242 -18.69 -2.86 8.30
CA GLU A 242 -19.47 -1.63 8.33
C GLU A 242 -18.52 -0.43 8.37
N TRP A 243 -18.86 0.62 7.62
CA TRP A 243 -18.28 1.93 7.79
C TRP A 243 -19.37 2.95 8.08
N ARG A 244 -19.11 3.85 9.03
CA ARG A 244 -19.99 4.96 9.37
C ARG A 244 -19.40 6.27 8.92
N ASN A 245 -20.25 7.13 8.36
CA ASN A 245 -19.98 8.55 8.17
C ASN A 245 -21.03 9.37 8.93
N GLY A 246 -20.63 9.85 10.11
CA GLY A 246 -21.55 10.53 11.03
C GLY A 246 -22.64 9.60 11.56
N LYS A 247 -23.82 10.18 11.84
CA LYS A 247 -24.99 9.45 12.39
C LYS A 247 -25.94 8.93 11.31
N ARG A 248 -25.80 9.36 10.05
CA ARG A 248 -26.80 9.13 9.01
C ARG A 248 -26.39 8.11 7.95
N MET A 249 -25.09 7.99 7.66
CA MET A 249 -24.64 7.16 6.54
C MET A 249 -23.87 5.93 7.02
N ILE A 250 -24.25 4.78 6.48
CA ILE A 250 -23.56 3.50 6.66
C ILE A 250 -23.20 2.95 5.28
N VAL A 251 -21.95 2.47 5.14
CA VAL A 251 -21.54 1.59 4.05
C VAL A 251 -21.38 0.19 4.62
N LEU A 252 -22.01 -0.80 4.01
CA LEU A 252 -21.98 -2.18 4.49
C LEU A 252 -21.43 -3.10 3.40
N PHE A 253 -20.26 -3.67 3.64
CA PHE A 253 -19.72 -4.77 2.85
C PHE A 253 -20.17 -6.09 3.47
N SER A 254 -20.82 -6.95 2.69
CA SER A 254 -21.35 -8.22 3.13
C SER A 254 -20.50 -9.36 2.57
N PHE A 255 -20.01 -10.27 3.42
CA PHE A 255 -19.21 -11.44 3.00
C PHE A 255 -20.02 -12.74 2.93
N LYS A 256 -21.15 -12.77 3.63
CA LYS A 256 -22.15 -13.83 3.61
C LYS A 256 -23.53 -13.22 3.86
N SER A 257 -24.60 -13.98 3.67
CA SER A 257 -25.95 -13.47 3.96
C SER A 257 -26.20 -13.39 5.46
N PHE A 258 -26.82 -12.30 5.92
CA PHE A 258 -27.31 -12.13 7.28
C PHE A 258 -28.37 -11.04 7.35
N ASN A 259 -29.15 -11.02 8.43
CA ASN A 259 -30.12 -9.96 8.71
C ASN A 259 -29.42 -8.78 9.40
N TYR A 260 -29.44 -7.61 8.78
CA TYR A 260 -28.89 -6.38 9.31
C TYR A 260 -30.03 -5.46 9.77
N LYS A 261 -30.08 -5.16 11.08
CA LYS A 261 -31.15 -4.34 11.68
C LYS A 261 -31.00 -2.87 11.31
N LEU A 262 -32.11 -2.25 10.94
CA LEU A 262 -32.19 -0.86 10.51
C LEU A 262 -33.39 -0.14 11.14
N PRO A 263 -33.32 1.19 11.34
CA PRO A 263 -34.50 1.99 11.62
C PRO A 263 -35.56 1.85 10.52
N ALA A 264 -36.84 1.99 10.87
CA ALA A 264 -37.96 1.78 9.94
C ALA A 264 -37.95 2.70 8.71
N ARG A 265 -37.29 3.86 8.79
CA ARG A 265 -37.19 4.85 7.70
C ARG A 265 -35.89 4.77 6.90
N ALA A 266 -35.02 3.81 7.22
CA ALA A 266 -33.75 3.67 6.54
C ALA A 266 -33.96 3.36 5.04
N ARG A 267 -33.23 4.08 4.20
CA ARG A 267 -33.17 3.86 2.75
C ARG A 267 -31.90 3.06 2.43
N VAL A 268 -32.03 2.00 1.66
CA VAL A 268 -30.94 1.10 1.30
C VAL A 268 -30.79 1.06 -0.21
N GLU A 269 -29.55 1.19 -0.66
CA GLU A 269 -29.15 0.99 -2.04
C GLU A 269 -28.10 -0.13 -2.11
N ASP A 270 -28.33 -1.11 -2.97
CA ASP A 270 -27.34 -2.13 -3.33
C ASP A 270 -26.44 -1.55 -4.43
N ILE A 271 -25.28 -1.04 -4.03
CA ILE A 271 -24.32 -0.38 -4.91
C ILE A 271 -23.67 -1.37 -5.88
N THR A 272 -23.61 -2.65 -5.51
CA THR A 272 -23.08 -3.71 -6.38
C THR A 272 -24.00 -3.97 -7.58
N LEU A 273 -25.30 -3.76 -7.42
CA LEU A 273 -26.31 -3.92 -8.46
C LEU A 273 -26.90 -2.60 -8.99
N ASP A 274 -26.50 -1.46 -8.41
CA ASP A 274 -26.99 -0.12 -8.74
C ASP A 274 -28.51 0.01 -8.67
N LYS A 275 -29.10 -0.47 -7.56
CA LYS A 275 -30.56 -0.45 -7.37
C LYS A 275 -30.97 -0.25 -5.91
N PRO A 276 -32.16 0.31 -5.66
CA PRO A 276 -32.76 0.29 -4.33
C PRO A 276 -32.94 -1.16 -3.83
N GLU A 277 -32.74 -1.37 -2.53
CA GLU A 277 -33.00 -2.65 -1.87
C GLU A 277 -34.08 -2.45 -0.80
N GLU A 278 -35.03 -3.37 -0.76
CA GLU A 278 -36.15 -3.28 0.17
C GLU A 278 -35.74 -3.75 1.56
N THR A 279 -36.19 -3.03 2.59
CA THR A 279 -36.11 -3.50 3.98
C THR A 279 -37.44 -4.14 4.37
N ARG A 280 -37.39 -5.28 5.07
CA ARG A 280 -38.58 -5.97 5.57
C ARG A 280 -38.56 -5.90 7.09
N ARG A 281 -39.59 -5.29 7.67
CA ARG A 281 -39.75 -5.15 9.14
C ARG A 281 -38.51 -4.53 9.82
N GLY A 282 -37.92 -3.50 9.21
CA GLY A 282 -36.72 -2.85 9.74
C GLY A 282 -35.46 -3.73 9.65
N GLN A 283 -35.40 -4.66 8.71
CA GLN A 283 -34.23 -5.51 8.47
C GLN A 283 -33.89 -5.55 6.99
N LEU A 284 -32.59 -5.52 6.71
CA LEU A 284 -32.01 -5.81 5.40
C LEU A 284 -31.47 -7.25 5.42
N LEU A 285 -31.97 -8.11 4.54
CA LEU A 285 -31.34 -9.41 4.29
C LEU A 285 -30.21 -9.22 3.27
N THR A 286 -28.96 -9.26 3.72
CA THR A 286 -27.82 -9.02 2.83
C THR A 286 -27.57 -10.21 1.89
N LYS A 287 -26.97 -9.92 0.74
CA LYS A 287 -26.41 -10.91 -0.18
C LYS A 287 -24.89 -11.00 0.04
N PRO A 288 -24.27 -12.18 -0.09
CA PRO A 288 -22.82 -12.31 -0.03
C PRO A 288 -22.16 -11.49 -1.15
N TRP A 289 -21.04 -10.83 -0.86
CA TRP A 289 -20.19 -10.08 -1.80
C TRP A 289 -20.85 -8.83 -2.40
N HIS A 290 -21.78 -8.23 -1.64
CA HIS A 290 -22.47 -7.01 -2.01
C HIS A 290 -22.05 -5.84 -1.11
N ILE A 291 -22.12 -4.63 -1.68
CA ILE A 291 -21.87 -3.36 -1.01
C ILE A 291 -23.21 -2.62 -0.95
N TYR A 292 -23.61 -2.23 0.25
CA TYR A 292 -24.81 -1.43 0.47
C TYR A 292 -24.44 -0.04 0.96
N LEU A 293 -25.13 0.98 0.44
CA LEU A 293 -25.15 2.32 1.00
C LEU A 293 -26.49 2.53 1.70
N ILE A 294 -26.44 2.87 2.98
CA ILE A 294 -27.61 2.95 3.85
C ILE A 294 -27.68 4.35 4.43
N ASN A 295 -28.80 5.01 4.21
CA ASN A 295 -29.11 6.30 4.79
C ASN A 295 -30.17 6.14 5.89
N LEU A 296 -29.85 6.59 7.09
CA LEU A 296 -30.65 6.47 8.32
C LEU A 296 -31.54 7.69 8.59
N ASP A 297 -31.73 8.58 7.61
CA ASP A 297 -32.60 9.78 7.67
C ASP A 297 -33.90 9.59 8.48
#